data_AF-A0A8S9YGC1-F1
#
_entry.id   AF-A0A8S9YGC1-F1
#
_cell.length_a   1.000
_cell.length_b   1.000
_cell.length_c   1.000
_cell.angle_alpha   90.00
_cell.angle_beta   90.00
_cell.angle_gamma   90.00
#
_symmetry.space_group_name_H-M   'P 1'
#
loop_
_entity.id
_entity.type
_entity.pdbx_description
1 polymer ?
#
loop_
_entity_poly.entity_id
_entity_poly.type
_entity_poly.pdbx_seq_one_letter_code
_entity_poly.pdbx_strand_id
1 'polypeptide(L)'
;MAHMHTKRLDTETTTQAPGINESPHTLNDDFLFKIASQVKQKWEELLRNGLIHSNSNVVNVGGAACLPSDEIRYCRELAPKDPVLQAYHALARWRWFCRHTGCSDKQAFEALLNASRSCQIHLDGNMEQVIRTSTSLEFV
;
A
#
# COMPACT_ATOMS: atom_id res chain seq x y z
N MET A 1 9.09 63.75 23.30
CA MET A 1 9.63 63.53 21.95
C MET A 1 10.25 62.14 21.89
N ALA A 2 9.94 61.39 20.81
CA ALA A 2 10.52 60.11 20.35
C ALA A 2 10.26 58.85 21.20
N HIS A 3 9.30 57.99 20.80
CA HIS A 3 9.40 56.85 19.85
C HIS A 3 10.04 55.59 20.50
N MET A 4 9.24 54.61 20.97
CA MET A 4 8.80 53.41 20.22
C MET A 4 9.90 52.67 19.44
N HIS A 5 10.29 51.47 19.92
CA HIS A 5 10.07 50.20 19.20
C HIS A 5 10.74 49.01 19.92
N THR A 6 9.91 48.17 20.53
CA THR A 6 10.22 46.75 20.80
C THR A 6 9.96 45.97 19.52
N LYS A 7 10.95 45.22 18.98
CA LYS A 7 10.71 44.13 18.03
C LYS A 7 11.96 43.27 17.75
N ARG A 8 11.69 41.96 17.67
CA ARG A 8 12.43 40.78 17.14
C ARG A 8 12.53 39.76 18.27
N LEU A 9 11.65 38.76 18.39
CA LEU A 9 11.11 37.81 17.41
C LEU A 9 12.22 37.00 16.72
N ASP A 10 12.95 36.23 17.53
CA ASP A 10 13.77 35.14 17.01
C ASP A 10 12.82 34.03 16.57
N THR A 11 12.75 33.88 15.26
CA THR A 11 11.87 32.95 14.58
C THR A 11 12.56 31.60 14.64
N GLU A 12 12.03 30.70 15.48
CA GLU A 12 12.39 29.28 15.46
C GLU A 12 12.14 28.75 14.04
N THR A 13 13.23 28.59 13.30
CA THR A 13 13.21 27.90 12.01
C THR A 13 13.18 26.41 12.31
N THR A 14 12.02 25.92 12.77
CA THR A 14 11.73 24.49 12.75
C THR A 14 11.54 24.13 11.29
N THR A 15 12.59 23.55 10.71
CA THR A 15 12.55 22.81 9.45
C THR A 15 11.44 21.76 9.56
N GLN A 16 10.24 22.10 9.08
CA GLN A 16 9.24 21.09 8.77
C GLN A 16 9.87 20.22 7.69
N ALA A 17 10.18 18.97 8.07
CA ALA A 17 10.44 17.91 7.10
C ALA A 17 9.31 17.95 6.06
N PRO A 18 9.62 17.82 4.76
CA PRO A 18 8.60 17.88 3.73
C PRO A 18 7.53 16.85 4.07
N GLY A 19 6.37 17.36 4.49
CA GLY A 19 5.16 16.57 4.63
C GLY A 19 4.97 15.90 3.28
N ILE A 20 5.14 14.58 3.28
CA ILE A 20 4.85 13.76 2.12
C ILE A 20 3.35 13.99 1.90
N ASN A 21 3.00 14.86 0.95
CA ASN A 21 1.67 14.88 0.37
C ASN A 21 1.54 13.53 -0.33
N GLU A 22 1.24 12.47 0.44
CA GLU A 22 0.93 11.17 -0.12
C GLU A 22 -0.23 11.40 -1.06
N SER A 23 0.02 11.15 -2.35
CA SER A 23 -1.03 11.23 -3.33
C SER A 23 -2.16 10.29 -2.86
N PRO A 24 -3.43 10.74 -2.85
CA PRO A 24 -4.56 9.90 -2.47
C PRO A 24 -4.77 8.69 -3.40
N HIS A 25 -3.85 8.50 -4.36
CA HIS A 25 -3.81 7.51 -5.42
C HIS A 25 -2.66 6.51 -5.24
N THR A 26 -2.05 6.42 -4.05
CA THR A 26 -1.04 5.40 -3.75
C THR A 26 -1.57 4.41 -2.71
N LEU A 27 -1.13 3.14 -2.80
CA LEU A 27 -1.36 2.12 -1.78
C LEU A 27 -0.58 2.46 -0.50
N ASN A 28 -1.02 3.47 0.25
CA ASN A 28 -0.35 3.87 1.49
C ASN A 28 -0.67 2.91 2.65
N ASP A 29 0.03 3.09 3.78
CA ASP A 29 -0.06 2.17 4.90
C ASP A 29 -1.46 2.11 5.52
N ASP A 30 -2.16 3.25 5.58
CA ASP A 30 -3.55 3.32 6.04
C ASP A 30 -4.49 2.48 5.17
N PHE A 31 -4.32 2.55 3.85
CA PHE A 31 -5.11 1.76 2.91
C PHE A 31 -4.84 0.26 3.07
N LEU A 32 -3.55 -0.13 3.19
CA LEU A 32 -3.16 -1.52 3.44
C LEU A 32 -3.72 -2.04 4.75
N PHE A 33 -3.73 -1.22 5.80
CA PHE A 33 -4.27 -1.60 7.11
C PHE A 33 -5.80 -1.78 7.07
N LYS A 34 -6.52 -0.93 6.32
CA LYS A 34 -7.96 -1.10 6.09
C LYS A 34 -8.28 -2.40 5.36
N ILE A 35 -7.53 -2.74 4.31
CA ILE A 35 -7.68 -4.03 3.61
C ILE A 35 -7.39 -5.19 4.57
N ALA A 36 -6.26 -5.13 5.28
CA ALA A 36 -5.86 -6.15 6.24
C ALA A 36 -6.96 -6.44 7.28
N SER A 37 -7.61 -5.37 7.76
CA SER A 37 -8.71 -5.44 8.72
C SER A 37 -9.97 -6.11 8.15
N GLN A 38 -10.17 -6.08 6.83
CA GLN A 38 -11.30 -6.74 6.17
C GLN A 38 -10.99 -8.20 5.82
N VAL A 39 -9.76 -8.46 5.37
CA VAL A 39 -9.30 -9.76 4.89
C VAL A 39 -9.03 -10.72 6.05
N LYS A 40 -8.42 -10.23 7.15
CA LYS A 40 -8.12 -11.00 8.37
C LYS A 40 -7.50 -12.37 8.02
N GLN A 41 -8.15 -13.47 8.40
CA GLN A 41 -7.64 -14.84 8.20
C GLN A 41 -7.54 -15.26 6.73
N LYS A 42 -8.22 -14.58 5.80
CA LYS A 42 -8.18 -14.89 4.36
C LYS A 42 -6.95 -14.28 3.66
N TRP A 43 -6.00 -13.72 4.39
CA TRP A 43 -4.89 -12.99 3.77
C TRP A 43 -4.00 -13.88 2.90
N GLU A 44 -3.74 -15.11 3.32
CA GLU A 44 -2.96 -16.03 2.50
C GLU A 44 -3.68 -16.38 1.20
N GLU A 45 -5.00 -16.58 1.28
CA GLU A 45 -5.85 -16.86 0.12
C GLU A 45 -5.84 -15.68 -0.84
N LEU A 46 -5.99 -14.45 -0.33
CA LEU A 46 -5.91 -13.22 -1.12
C LEU A 46 -4.59 -13.14 -1.88
N LEU A 47 -3.47 -13.32 -1.19
CA LEU A 47 -2.14 -13.19 -1.79
C LEU A 47 -1.91 -14.26 -2.87
N ARG A 48 -2.34 -15.51 -2.62
CA ARG A 48 -2.22 -16.62 -3.57
C ARG A 48 -3.08 -16.48 -4.82
N ASN A 49 -4.20 -15.77 -4.73
CA ASN A 49 -5.17 -15.62 -5.83
C ASN A 49 -4.95 -14.38 -6.71
N GLY A 50 -3.73 -13.84 -6.74
CA GLY A 50 -3.41 -12.78 -7.72
C GLY A 50 -2.21 -11.89 -7.41
N LEU A 51 -1.58 -12.05 -6.24
CA LEU A 51 -0.49 -11.16 -5.80
C LEU A 51 0.88 -11.87 -5.74
N ILE A 52 0.87 -13.21 -5.81
CA ILE A 52 2.07 -14.05 -5.75
C ILE A 52 2.53 -14.50 -7.14
N HIS A 53 3.84 -14.51 -7.32
CA HIS A 53 4.50 -15.15 -8.45
C HIS A 53 5.03 -16.52 -8.04
N SER A 54 4.77 -17.54 -8.87
CA SER A 54 5.16 -18.93 -8.62
C SER A 54 6.68 -19.17 -8.76
N ASN A 55 7.42 -18.21 -9.34
CA ASN A 55 8.84 -18.36 -9.66
C ASN A 55 9.70 -17.43 -8.78
N SER A 56 10.76 -17.96 -8.18
CA SER A 56 11.64 -17.25 -7.23
C SER A 56 12.57 -16.23 -7.89
N ASN A 57 12.72 -16.26 -9.21
CA ASN A 57 13.56 -15.34 -9.97
C ASN A 57 12.69 -14.31 -10.72
N VAL A 58 12.35 -13.20 -10.06
CA VAL A 58 11.52 -12.15 -10.66
C VAL A 58 12.41 -10.99 -11.12
N VAL A 59 12.70 -10.97 -12.43
CA VAL A 59 13.15 -9.76 -13.14
C VAL A 59 12.15 -9.53 -14.26
N ASN A 60 11.43 -8.41 -14.24
CA ASN A 60 10.51 -7.97 -15.30
C ASN A 60 9.31 -8.88 -15.60
N VAL A 61 8.52 -9.24 -14.58
CA VAL A 61 7.14 -9.65 -14.82
C VAL A 61 6.34 -8.35 -14.83
N GLY A 62 5.93 -7.86 -16.00
CA GLY A 62 5.19 -6.60 -16.15
C GLY A 62 3.77 -6.65 -15.56
N GLY A 63 3.63 -7.01 -14.29
CA GLY A 63 2.37 -7.22 -13.60
C GLY A 63 2.53 -7.27 -12.08
N ALA A 64 1.40 -7.11 -11.40
CA ALA A 64 1.36 -6.97 -9.96
C ALA A 64 1.40 -8.30 -9.17
N ALA A 65 1.42 -9.46 -9.84
CA ALA A 65 1.72 -10.75 -9.22
C ALA A 65 3.24 -10.92 -9.06
N CYS A 66 3.79 -10.26 -8.04
CA CYS A 66 5.23 -10.01 -7.91
C CYS A 66 5.83 -10.48 -6.58
N LEU A 67 5.01 -10.89 -5.61
CA LEU A 67 5.50 -11.41 -4.34
C LEU A 67 5.98 -12.86 -4.51
N PRO A 68 7.24 -13.20 -4.20
CA PRO A 68 7.69 -14.59 -4.22
C PRO A 68 6.91 -15.47 -3.23
N SER A 69 6.62 -16.71 -3.58
CA SER A 69 5.81 -17.63 -2.75
C SER A 69 6.42 -17.90 -1.36
N ASP A 70 7.74 -17.91 -1.24
CA ASP A 70 8.45 -18.11 0.03
C ASP A 70 8.22 -16.97 1.04
N GLU A 71 7.85 -15.79 0.54
CA GLU A 71 7.56 -14.62 1.39
C GLU A 71 6.29 -14.80 2.23
N ILE A 72 5.35 -15.66 1.81
CA ILE A 72 4.19 -16.01 2.66
C ILE A 72 4.67 -16.61 3.98
N ARG A 73 5.65 -17.54 3.92
CA ARG A 73 6.13 -18.23 5.11
C ARG A 73 6.75 -17.22 6.07
N TYR A 74 7.55 -16.29 5.56
CA TYR A 74 8.15 -15.22 6.34
C TYR A 74 7.08 -14.34 7.01
N CYS A 75 6.03 -13.94 6.29
CA CYS A 75 4.96 -13.12 6.84
C CYS A 75 4.17 -13.84 7.95
N ARG A 76 4.03 -15.17 7.84
CA ARG A 76 3.39 -16.00 8.86
C ARG A 76 4.23 -16.09 10.15
N GLU A 77 5.55 -16.15 10.01
CA GLU A 77 6.48 -16.41 11.12
C GLU A 77 6.86 -15.14 11.90
N LEU A 78 6.87 -13.96 11.27
CA LEU A 78 7.40 -12.73 11.89
C LEU A 78 6.37 -11.80 12.52
N ALA A 79 5.13 -11.81 12.03
CA ALA A 79 4.10 -11.01 12.64
C ALA A 79 3.57 -11.73 13.90
N PRO A 80 3.10 -11.00 14.94
CA PRO A 80 2.30 -11.59 16.00
C PRO A 80 1.21 -12.49 15.41
N LYS A 81 0.73 -13.50 16.16
CA LYS A 81 -0.37 -14.39 15.71
C LYS A 81 -1.74 -13.68 15.57
N ASP A 82 -1.71 -12.39 15.27
CA ASP A 82 -2.83 -11.56 14.90
C ASP A 82 -2.99 -11.59 13.36
N PRO A 83 -4.15 -12.09 12.85
CA PRO A 83 -4.38 -12.19 11.42
C PRO A 83 -4.37 -10.85 10.67
N VAL A 84 -4.73 -9.74 11.32
CA VAL A 84 -4.74 -8.41 10.71
C VAL A 84 -3.31 -7.92 10.54
N LEU A 85 -2.46 -8.08 11.56
CA LEU A 85 -1.05 -7.72 11.44
C LEU A 85 -0.33 -8.57 10.40
N GLN A 86 -0.57 -9.88 10.37
CA GLN A 86 -0.04 -10.76 9.32
C GLN A 86 -0.46 -10.31 7.92
N ALA A 87 -1.74 -10.00 7.73
CA ALA A 87 -2.27 -9.51 6.46
C ALA A 87 -1.62 -8.18 6.05
N TYR A 88 -1.49 -7.23 6.98
CA TYR A 88 -0.85 -5.94 6.73
C TYR A 88 0.61 -6.12 6.29
N HIS A 89 1.39 -6.92 7.01
CA HIS A 89 2.78 -7.16 6.67
C HIS A 89 2.94 -7.85 5.31
N ALA A 90 2.09 -8.82 4.99
CA ALA A 90 2.08 -9.48 3.68
C ALA A 90 1.77 -8.50 2.55
N LEU A 91 0.76 -7.64 2.72
CA LEU A 91 0.39 -6.62 1.75
C LEU A 91 1.46 -5.55 1.59
N ALA A 92 2.08 -5.09 2.69
CA ALA A 92 3.16 -4.11 2.66
C ALA A 92 4.38 -4.65 1.93
N ARG A 93 4.69 -5.93 2.15
CA ARG A 93 5.79 -6.61 1.44
C ARG A 93 5.49 -6.79 -0.03
N TRP A 94 4.28 -7.23 -0.39
CA TRP A 94 3.84 -7.29 -1.79
C TRP A 94 3.93 -5.92 -2.49
N ARG A 95 3.44 -4.84 -1.86
CA ARG A 95 3.55 -3.48 -2.41
C ARG A 95 5.00 -3.09 -2.71
N TRP A 96 5.92 -3.42 -1.79
CA TRP A 96 7.35 -3.17 -1.98
C TRP A 96 7.90 -3.92 -3.20
N PHE A 97 7.56 -5.20 -3.35
CA PHE A 97 7.93 -5.99 -4.53
C PHE A 97 7.33 -5.41 -5.82
N CYS A 98 6.06 -4.99 -5.83
CA CYS A 98 5.43 -4.36 -6.99
C CYS A 98 6.27 -3.18 -7.45
N ARG A 99 6.56 -2.25 -6.55
CA ARG A 99 7.39 -1.07 -6.88
C ARG A 99 8.77 -1.46 -7.37
N HIS A 100 9.40 -2.46 -6.75
CA HIS A 100 10.74 -2.93 -7.14
C HIS A 100 10.75 -3.55 -8.55
N THR A 101 9.68 -4.23 -8.97
CA THR A 101 9.54 -4.83 -10.31
C THR A 101 8.99 -3.87 -11.36
N GLY A 102 8.77 -2.59 -11.02
CA GLY A 102 8.25 -1.58 -11.95
C GLY A 102 6.74 -1.61 -12.17
N CYS A 103 5.98 -2.25 -11.28
CA CYS A 103 4.52 -2.23 -11.27
C CYS A 103 4.01 -0.80 -11.03
N SER A 104 3.10 -0.31 -11.87
CA SER A 104 2.42 0.97 -11.62
C SER A 104 1.39 0.84 -10.51
N ASP A 105 1.04 1.95 -9.86
CA ASP A 105 0.00 1.95 -8.83
C ASP A 105 -1.33 1.42 -9.39
N LYS A 106 -1.67 1.75 -10.65
CA LYS A 106 -2.84 1.19 -11.35
C LYS A 106 -2.81 -0.34 -11.39
N GLN A 107 -1.71 -0.93 -11.82
CA GLN A 107 -1.58 -2.39 -11.89
C GLN A 107 -1.71 -3.02 -10.51
N ALA A 108 -1.14 -2.39 -9.48
CA ALA A 108 -1.24 -2.85 -8.11
C ALA A 108 -2.70 -2.84 -7.61
N PHE A 109 -3.42 -1.74 -7.82
CA PHE A 109 -4.82 -1.62 -7.43
C PHE A 109 -5.74 -2.59 -8.18
N GLU A 110 -5.55 -2.76 -9.49
CA GLU A 110 -6.32 -3.72 -10.29
C GLU A 110 -6.11 -5.16 -9.81
N ALA A 111 -4.85 -5.55 -9.53
CA ALA A 111 -4.55 -6.88 -9.03
C ALA A 111 -5.15 -7.12 -7.64
N LEU A 112 -5.09 -6.13 -6.75
CA LEU A 112 -5.71 -6.23 -5.44
C LEU A 112 -7.23 -6.39 -5.54
N LEU A 113 -7.89 -5.63 -6.43
CA LEU A 113 -9.33 -5.72 -6.66
C LEU A 113 -9.71 -7.09 -7.21
N ASN A 114 -8.96 -7.58 -8.19
CA ASN A 114 -9.18 -8.89 -8.79
C ASN A 114 -8.95 -10.02 -7.78
N ALA A 115 -7.87 -9.97 -7.01
CA ALA A 115 -7.61 -10.94 -5.93
C ALA A 115 -8.72 -10.94 -4.88
N SER A 116 -9.20 -9.75 -4.49
CA SER A 116 -10.29 -9.62 -3.52
C SER A 116 -11.59 -10.23 -4.04
N ARG A 117 -11.93 -9.98 -5.31
CA ARG A 117 -13.11 -10.59 -5.97
C ARG A 117 -13.00 -12.10 -6.05
N SER A 118 -11.83 -12.63 -6.42
CA SER A 118 -11.58 -14.08 -6.49
C SER A 118 -11.78 -14.77 -5.13
N CYS A 119 -11.45 -14.08 -4.03
CA CYS A 119 -11.61 -14.60 -2.67
C CYS A 119 -12.97 -14.27 -2.02
N GLN A 120 -13.90 -13.68 -2.78
CA GLN A 120 -15.19 -13.18 -2.28
C GLN A 120 -15.03 -12.22 -1.08
N ILE A 121 -13.99 -11.38 -1.13
CA ILE A 121 -13.73 -10.33 -0.14
C ILE A 121 -14.29 -9.03 -0.69
N HIS A 122 -15.36 -8.55 -0.05
CA HIS A 122 -15.97 -7.28 -0.39
C HIS A 122 -15.17 -6.15 0.25
N LEU A 123 -14.43 -5.42 -0.58
CA LEU A 123 -13.78 -4.20 -0.16
C LEU A 123 -14.83 -3.09 0.04
N ASP A 124 -14.57 -2.18 0.99
CA ASP A 124 -15.42 -0.99 1.20
C ASP A 124 -15.61 -0.22 -0.12
N GLY A 125 -16.83 0.29 -0.37
CA GLY A 125 -17.17 1.04 -1.57
C GLY A 125 -16.29 2.28 -1.80
N ASN A 126 -15.79 2.90 -0.72
CA ASN A 126 -14.81 3.99 -0.82
C ASN A 126 -13.48 3.52 -1.41
N MET A 127 -13.04 2.31 -1.08
CA MET A 127 -11.80 1.74 -1.61
C MET A 127 -11.95 1.32 -3.07
N GLU A 128 -13.09 0.73 -3.44
CA GLU A 128 -13.40 0.48 -4.86
C GLU A 128 -13.41 1.78 -5.67
N GLN A 129 -13.95 2.86 -5.09
CA GLN A 129 -13.98 4.17 -5.74
C GLN A 129 -12.58 4.75 -5.92
N VAL A 130 -11.71 4.68 -4.91
CA VAL A 130 -10.29 5.10 -5.01
C VAL A 130 -9.54 4.31 -6.08
N ILE A 131 -9.79 3.00 -6.17
CA ILE A 131 -9.20 2.16 -7.22
C ILE A 131 -9.64 2.64 -8.61
N ARG A 132 -10.95 2.88 -8.81
CA ARG A 132 -11.50 3.34 -10.09
C ARG A 132 -11.02 4.73 -10.49
N THR A 133 -10.95 5.69 -9.57
CA THR A 133 -10.44 7.04 -9.87
C THR A 133 -8.94 7.01 -10.17
N SER A 134 -8.16 6.22 -9.43
CA SER A 134 -6.72 6.10 -9.68
C SER A 134 -6.43 5.48 -11.05
N THR A 135 -7.25 4.53 -11.50
CA THR A 135 -7.13 3.96 -12.87
C THR A 135 -7.55 4.94 -13.99
N SER A 136 -8.31 5.99 -13.66
CA SER A 136 -8.84 6.96 -14.64
C SER A 136 -7.95 8.19 -14.84
N LEU A 137 -7.06 8.49 -13.89
CA LEU A 137 -6.23 9.70 -13.89
C LEU A 137 -4.93 9.60 -14.72
N GLU A 138 -4.54 8.41 -15.19
CA GLU A 138 -3.35 8.22 -16.06
C GLU A 138 -3.57 8.64 -17.53
N PHE A 139 -4.68 9.31 -17.87
CA PHE A 139 -5.04 9.69 -19.25
C PHE A 139 -4.97 11.19 -19.58
N VAL A 140 -4.30 12.01 -18.74
CA VAL A 140 -4.11 13.46 -18.99
C VAL A 140 -2.62 13.79 -19.09
#